data_AF-A0A101FQA1-F1
#
_entry.id   AF-A0A101FQA1-F1
#
_cell.length_a   1.000
_cell.length_b   1.000
_cell.length_c   1.000
_cell.angle_alpha   90.00
_cell.angle_beta   90.00
_cell.angle_gamma   90.00
#
_symmetry.space_group_name_H-M   'P 1'
#
loop_
_entity.id
_entity.type
_entity.pdbx_description
1 polymer ?
#
loop_
_entity_poly.entity_id
_entity_poly.type
_entity_poly.pdbx_seq_one_letter_code
_entity_poly.pdbx_strand_id
1 'polypeptide(L)'
;PSVVAAVKSLAEKNLVEHESYGHIELTAKGRAVAEEIYARHVILFAFFHEVLGLSAEVAEEDACRVEHHLSPEARERLLQLVDFIRSCPEKPVRFLANFQHYARTGERSEGCSACGKCTPAPAANR
;
A
#
# COMPACT_ATOMS: atom_id res chain seq x y z
N PRO A 1 -15.36 18.85 -7.06
CA PRO A 1 -15.25 19.78 -5.91
C PRO A 1 -14.18 20.84 -6.17
N SER A 2 -14.39 22.11 -5.80
CA SER A 2 -13.35 23.14 -5.90
C SER A 2 -12.44 23.11 -4.67
N VAL A 3 -11.19 23.56 -4.82
CA VAL A 3 -10.22 23.63 -3.71
C VAL A 3 -10.77 24.49 -2.56
N VAL A 4 -11.36 25.64 -2.88
CA VAL A 4 -11.94 26.57 -1.88
C VAL A 4 -13.05 25.90 -1.06
N ALA A 5 -13.93 25.15 -1.70
CA ALA A 5 -15.01 24.44 -1.00
C ALA A 5 -14.46 23.34 -0.09
N ALA A 6 -13.42 22.62 -0.53
CA ALA A 6 -12.75 21.60 0.27
C ALA A 6 -12.07 22.20 1.51
N VAL A 7 -11.29 23.27 1.34
CA VAL A 7 -10.60 23.97 2.43
C VAL A 7 -11.58 24.51 3.45
N LYS A 8 -12.69 25.13 3.00
CA LYS A 8 -13.75 25.60 3.88
C LYS A 8 -14.35 24.46 4.72
N SER A 9 -14.64 23.32 4.09
CA SER A 9 -15.16 22.15 4.81
C SER A 9 -14.16 21.57 5.82
N LEU A 10 -12.86 21.58 5.51
CA LEU A 10 -11.82 21.15 6.45
C LEU A 10 -11.71 22.12 7.65
N ALA A 11 -11.84 23.42 7.40
CA ALA A 11 -11.85 24.44 8.46
C ALA A 11 -13.08 24.30 9.37
N GLU A 12 -14.28 24.09 8.80
CA GLU A 12 -15.51 23.80 9.55
C GLU A 12 -15.39 22.55 10.43
N LYS A 13 -14.56 21.57 10.04
CA LYS A 13 -14.26 20.35 10.82
C LYS A 13 -13.13 20.52 11.83
N ASN A 14 -12.56 21.72 11.94
CA ASN A 14 -11.40 22.06 12.76
C ASN A 14 -10.14 21.23 12.42
N LEU A 15 -9.98 20.88 11.14
CA LEU A 15 -8.80 20.14 10.64
C LEU A 15 -7.73 21.07 10.07
N VAL A 16 -8.11 22.24 9.59
CA VAL A 16 -7.18 23.27 9.13
C VAL A 16 -7.53 24.63 9.71
N GLU A 17 -6.51 25.45 9.92
CA GLU A 17 -6.64 26.88 10.13
C GLU A 17 -6.44 27.59 8.79
N HIS A 18 -7.37 28.50 8.48
CA HIS A 18 -7.36 29.25 7.22
C HIS A 18 -7.54 30.73 7.52
N GLU A 19 -6.47 31.50 7.39
CA GLU A 19 -6.53 32.96 7.40
C GLU A 19 -6.99 33.46 6.03
N SER A 20 -7.85 34.48 5.99
CA SER A 20 -8.52 34.98 4.77
C SER A 20 -7.60 35.39 3.61
N TYR A 21 -6.29 35.55 3.86
CA TYR A 21 -5.23 35.84 2.87
C TYR A 21 -3.92 35.07 3.16
N GLY A 22 -3.97 34.02 3.96
CA GLY A 22 -2.78 33.35 4.51
C GLY A 22 -2.61 31.90 4.08
N HIS A 23 -1.64 31.25 4.73
CA HIS A 23 -1.34 29.82 4.54
C HIS A 23 -2.44 28.94 5.15
N ILE A 24 -2.64 27.77 4.57
CA ILE A 24 -3.49 26.72 5.16
C ILE A 24 -2.58 25.85 6.01
N GLU A 25 -2.83 25.80 7.32
CA GLU A 25 -2.07 24.96 8.22
C GLU A 25 -2.96 23.89 8.85
N LEU A 26 -2.40 22.70 9.06
CA LEU A 26 -3.09 21.64 9.80
C LEU A 26 -3.12 22.00 11.28
N THR A 27 -4.32 21.94 11.88
CA THR A 27 -4.44 21.95 13.35
C THR A 27 -3.81 20.68 13.92
N ALA A 28 -3.62 20.61 15.24
CA ALA A 28 -3.20 19.36 15.89
C ALA A 28 -4.14 18.18 15.55
N LYS A 29 -5.45 18.44 15.48
CA LYS A 29 -6.46 17.45 15.07
C LYS A 29 -6.30 17.07 13.59
N GLY A 30 -6.10 18.05 12.71
CA GLY A 30 -5.84 17.81 11.29
C GLY A 30 -4.60 16.97 11.05
N ARG A 31 -3.52 17.27 11.77
CA ARG A 31 -2.26 16.53 11.71
C ARG A 31 -2.44 15.07 12.09
N ALA A 32 -3.12 14.78 13.20
CA ALA A 32 -3.38 13.40 13.61
C ALA A 32 -4.16 12.61 12.54
N VAL A 33 -5.16 13.23 11.90
CA VAL A 33 -5.92 12.60 10.81
C VAL A 33 -5.04 12.41 9.56
N ALA A 34 -4.23 13.40 9.21
CA ALA A 34 -3.33 13.34 8.06
C ALA A 34 -2.26 12.25 8.25
N GLU A 35 -1.67 12.14 9.45
CA GLU A 35 -0.72 11.08 9.81
C GLU A 35 -1.37 9.70 9.73
N GLU A 36 -2.62 9.55 10.18
CA GLU A 36 -3.34 8.29 10.07
C GLU A 36 -3.59 7.89 8.62
N ILE A 37 -3.94 8.85 7.75
CA ILE A 37 -4.10 8.61 6.31
C ILE A 37 -2.74 8.24 5.70
N TYR A 38 -1.71 9.04 5.93
CA TYR A 38 -0.38 8.81 5.38
C TYR A 38 0.22 7.46 5.80
N ALA A 39 -0.02 7.03 7.05
CA ALA A 39 0.40 5.71 7.50
C ALA A 39 -0.25 4.58 6.67
N ARG A 40 -1.52 4.74 6.25
CA ARG A 40 -2.21 3.77 5.38
C ARG A 40 -1.57 3.75 4.00
N HIS A 41 -1.31 4.93 3.42
CA HIS A 41 -0.62 5.07 2.14
C HIS A 41 0.70 4.30 2.14
N VAL A 42 1.54 4.53 3.15
CA VAL A 42 2.87 3.93 3.25
C VAL A 42 2.80 2.41 3.34
N ILE A 43 1.86 1.86 4.12
CA ILE A 43 1.69 0.40 4.25
C ILE A 43 1.21 -0.21 2.94
N LEU A 44 0.26 0.44 2.26
CA LEU A 44 -0.25 -0.01 0.97
C LEU A 44 0.82 0.03 -0.12
N PHE A 45 1.58 1.13 -0.17
CA PHE A 45 2.72 1.27 -1.07
C PHE A 45 3.72 0.13 -0.84
N ALA A 46 4.11 -0.12 0.42
CA ALA A 46 5.04 -1.19 0.76
C ALA A 46 4.49 -2.55 0.34
N PHE A 47 3.19 -2.81 0.56
CA PHE A 47 2.57 -4.05 0.11
C PHE A 47 2.59 -4.19 -1.42
N PHE A 48 2.12 -3.18 -2.15
CA PHE A 48 2.06 -3.22 -3.61
C PHE A 48 3.43 -3.30 -4.27
N HIS A 49 4.41 -2.56 -3.74
CA HIS A 49 5.75 -2.53 -4.29
C HIS A 49 6.60 -3.73 -3.83
N GLU A 50 6.74 -3.95 -2.53
CA GLU A 50 7.66 -4.96 -1.98
C GLU A 50 7.10 -6.37 -2.05
N VAL A 51 5.79 -6.53 -1.88
CA VAL A 51 5.14 -7.85 -1.86
C VAL A 51 4.64 -8.23 -3.24
N LEU A 52 3.83 -7.37 -3.88
CA LEU A 52 3.29 -7.68 -5.21
C LEU A 52 4.29 -7.47 -6.35
N GLY A 53 5.35 -6.69 -6.12
CA GLY A 53 6.38 -6.42 -7.13
C GLY A 53 5.93 -5.43 -8.21
N LEU A 54 4.97 -4.56 -7.91
CA LEU A 54 4.54 -3.49 -8.82
C LEU A 54 5.62 -2.42 -8.94
N SER A 55 5.61 -1.65 -10.04
CA SER A 55 6.49 -0.48 -10.14
C SER A 55 6.11 0.56 -9.07
N ALA A 56 7.06 1.40 -8.67
CA ALA A 56 6.82 2.41 -7.65
C ALA A 56 5.67 3.36 -8.05
N GLU A 57 5.58 3.71 -9.34
CA GLU A 57 4.54 4.60 -9.87
C GLU A 57 3.15 3.98 -9.74
N VAL A 58 2.99 2.70 -10.10
CA VAL A 58 1.71 2.00 -9.98
C VAL A 58 1.36 1.78 -8.51
N ALA A 59 2.34 1.39 -7.69
CA ALA A 59 2.13 1.20 -6.25
C ALA A 59 1.68 2.49 -5.54
N GLU A 60 2.24 3.63 -5.91
CA GLU A 60 1.86 4.95 -5.38
C GLU A 60 0.43 5.32 -5.76
N GLU A 61 0.08 5.14 -7.03
CA GLU A 61 -1.27 5.43 -7.53
C GLU A 61 -2.33 4.52 -6.87
N ASP A 62 -2.06 3.22 -6.77
CA ASP A 62 -2.99 2.27 -6.17
C ASP A 62 -3.09 2.46 -4.66
N ALA A 63 -1.99 2.78 -3.96
CA ALA A 63 -2.02 3.08 -2.53
C ALA A 63 -2.93 4.28 -2.22
N CYS A 64 -2.80 5.36 -2.99
CA CYS A 64 -3.63 6.57 -2.86
C CYS A 64 -5.11 6.28 -3.12
N ARG A 65 -5.44 5.39 -4.06
CA ARG A 65 -6.82 5.00 -4.33
C ARG A 65 -7.42 4.12 -3.24
N VAL A 66 -6.62 3.21 -2.68
CA VAL A 66 -7.09 2.15 -1.78
C VAL A 66 -7.11 2.60 -0.31
N GLU A 67 -6.27 3.57 0.10
CA GLU A 67 -6.08 3.95 1.51
C GLU A 67 -7.34 4.40 2.25
N HIS A 68 -8.35 4.89 1.52
CA HIS A 68 -9.62 5.33 2.10
C HIS A 68 -10.70 4.24 2.13
N HIS A 69 -10.45 3.08 1.52
CA HIS A 69 -11.46 2.04 1.29
C HIS A 69 -11.23 0.77 2.12
N LEU A 70 -10.10 0.64 2.81
CA LEU A 70 -9.82 -0.51 3.66
C LEU A 70 -10.46 -0.40 5.04
N SER A 71 -10.98 -1.53 5.53
CA SER A 71 -11.35 -1.66 6.93
C SER A 71 -10.10 -1.59 7.82
N PRO A 72 -10.23 -1.14 9.08
CA PRO A 72 -9.12 -1.17 10.05
C PRO A 72 -8.50 -2.56 10.19
N GLU A 73 -9.33 -3.61 10.11
CA GLU A 73 -8.92 -4.99 10.24
C GLU A 73 -8.04 -5.48 9.08
N ALA A 74 -8.42 -5.15 7.84
CA ALA A 74 -7.63 -5.50 6.65
C ALA A 74 -6.29 -4.77 6.64
N ARG A 75 -6.30 -3.48 7.02
CA ARG A 75 -5.09 -2.67 7.15
C ARG A 75 -4.11 -3.25 8.15
N GLU A 76 -4.58 -3.63 9.34
CA GLU A 76 -3.73 -4.21 10.38
C GLU A 76 -3.07 -5.51 9.90
N ARG A 77 -3.82 -6.38 9.21
CA ARG A 77 -3.26 -7.61 8.65
C ARG A 77 -2.24 -7.35 7.54
N LEU A 78 -2.43 -6.32 6.72
CA LEU A 78 -1.46 -5.93 5.70
C LEU A 78 -0.16 -5.43 6.33
N LEU A 79 -0.23 -4.61 7.38
CA LEU A 79 0.94 -4.17 8.14
C LEU A 79 1.70 -5.38 8.70
N GLN A 80 0.99 -6.28 9.39
CA GLN A 80 1.58 -7.50 9.95
C GLN A 80 2.24 -8.38 8.88
N LEU A 81 1.64 -8.48 7.69
CA LEU A 81 2.24 -9.23 6.58
C LEU A 81 3.53 -8.57 6.07
N VAL A 82 3.53 -7.25 5.87
CA VAL A 82 4.71 -6.51 5.43
C VAL A 82 5.82 -6.61 6.48
N ASP A 83 5.50 -6.45 7.76
CA ASP A 83 6.46 -6.59 8.86
C ASP A 83 7.00 -8.01 8.99
N PHE A 84 6.12 -9.02 8.87
CA PHE A 84 6.51 -10.43 8.86
C PHE A 84 7.52 -10.71 7.75
N ILE A 85 7.23 -10.23 6.53
CA ILE A 85 8.13 -10.34 5.38
C ILE A 85 9.47 -9.65 5.65
N ARG A 86 9.45 -8.42 6.16
CA ARG A 86 10.66 -7.62 6.44
C ARG A 86 11.51 -8.21 7.57
N SER A 87 10.89 -8.91 8.52
CA SER A 87 11.55 -9.58 9.64
C SER A 87 12.33 -10.83 9.22
N CYS A 88 12.12 -11.33 7.99
CA CYS A 88 12.80 -12.52 7.51
C CYS A 88 14.33 -12.26 7.39
N PRO A 89 15.17 -13.11 8.02
CA PRO A 89 16.62 -12.93 7.99
C PRO A 89 17.22 -13.29 6.62
N GLU A 90 16.55 -14.15 5.85
CA GLU A 90 16.98 -14.55 4.51
C GLU A 90 16.41 -13.58 3.46
N LYS A 91 17.30 -12.89 2.74
CA LYS A 91 16.93 -11.97 1.65
C LYS A 91 17.55 -12.41 0.32
N PRO A 92 16.77 -12.43 -0.78
CA PRO A 92 15.33 -12.14 -0.83
C PRO A 92 14.50 -13.26 -0.20
N VAL A 93 13.34 -12.91 0.37
CA VAL A 93 12.41 -13.90 0.92
C VAL A 93 12.02 -14.85 -0.20
N ARG A 94 12.42 -16.13 -0.09
CA ARG A 94 12.33 -17.11 -1.18
C ARG A 94 10.93 -17.21 -1.78
N PHE A 95 9.91 -17.20 -0.93
CA PHE A 95 8.51 -17.20 -1.38
C PHE A 95 8.18 -15.98 -2.26
N LEU A 96 8.59 -14.77 -1.86
CA LEU A 96 8.32 -13.55 -2.62
C LEU A 96 9.11 -13.52 -3.92
N ALA A 97 10.38 -13.92 -3.89
CA ALA A 97 11.18 -14.03 -5.10
C ALA A 97 10.53 -14.96 -6.13
N ASN A 98 10.02 -16.11 -5.68
CA ASN A 98 9.31 -17.05 -6.53
C ASN A 98 7.96 -16.49 -7.03
N PHE A 99 7.21 -15.80 -6.17
CA PHE A 99 5.96 -15.15 -6.54
C PHE A 99 6.18 -14.05 -7.59
N GLN A 100 7.14 -13.17 -7.38
CA GLN A 100 7.47 -12.08 -8.31
C GLN A 100 8.00 -12.61 -9.65
N HIS A 101 8.76 -13.71 -9.62
CA HIS A 101 9.14 -14.42 -10.84
C HIS A 101 7.90 -14.91 -11.60
N TYR A 102 6.97 -15.58 -10.91
CA TYR A 102 5.71 -16.05 -11.50
C TYR A 102 4.86 -14.90 -12.03
N ALA A 103 4.70 -13.81 -11.28
CA ALA A 103 3.91 -12.65 -11.70
C ALA A 103 4.43 -12.03 -13.00
N ARG A 104 5.76 -12.03 -13.19
CA ARG A 104 6.41 -11.46 -14.39
C ARG A 104 6.44 -12.41 -15.58
N THR A 105 6.63 -13.71 -15.36
CA THR A 105 6.92 -14.68 -16.43
C THR A 105 5.77 -15.64 -16.72
N GLY A 106 4.85 -15.81 -15.77
CA GLY A 106 3.84 -16.87 -15.78
C GLY A 106 4.36 -18.25 -15.36
N GLU A 107 5.66 -18.39 -15.10
CA GLU A 107 6.32 -19.66 -14.81
C GLU A 107 6.61 -19.81 -13.31
N ARG A 108 6.56 -21.05 -12.81
CA ARG A 108 6.97 -21.35 -11.43
C ARG A 108 8.47 -21.62 -11.44
N SER A 109 9.23 -20.94 -10.59
CA SER A 109 10.68 -21.15 -10.47
C SER A 109 11.01 -22.62 -10.16
N GLU A 110 11.96 -23.21 -10.89
CA GLU A 110 12.52 -24.54 -10.63
C GLU A 110 13.30 -24.54 -9.31
N GLY A 111 12.61 -24.73 -8.19
CA GLY A 111 13.28 -24.69 -6.89
C GLY A 111 12.38 -24.80 -5.66
N CYS A 112 11.06 -24.95 -5.83
CA CYS A 112 10.21 -25.24 -4.68
C CYS A 112 10.21 -26.74 -4.37
N SER A 113 11.25 -27.21 -3.68
CA SER A 113 11.34 -28.59 -3.17
C SER A 113 10.22 -28.96 -2.19
N ALA A 114 9.49 -27.97 -1.66
CA ALA A 114 8.29 -28.17 -0.84
C ALA A 114 6.98 -28.34 -1.66
N CYS A 115 6.97 -27.95 -2.94
CA CYS A 115 5.80 -28.03 -3.82
C CYS A 115 5.85 -29.30 -4.68
N GLY A 116 5.99 -30.48 -4.07
CA GLY A 116 5.98 -31.77 -4.77
C GLY A 116 4.67 -32.12 -5.51
N LYS A 117 3.71 -31.18 -5.59
CA LYS A 117 2.42 -31.33 -6.30
C LYS A 117 1.96 -30.06 -7.03
N CYS A 118 2.85 -29.09 -7.21
CA CYS A 118 2.52 -27.88 -7.96
C CYS A 118 2.81 -28.18 -9.43
N THR A 119 1.86 -28.80 -10.12
CA THR A 119 1.89 -28.82 -11.58
C THR A 119 1.97 -27.36 -12.06
N PRO A 120 2.77 -27.06 -13.10
CA PRO A 120 2.70 -25.76 -13.73
C PRO A 120 1.24 -25.52 -14.10
N ALA A 121 0.66 -24.42 -13.61
CA ALA A 121 -0.65 -24.01 -14.08
C ALA A 121 -0.52 -23.79 -15.59
N PRO A 122 -1.45 -24.29 -16.42
CA PRO A 122 -1.41 -23.98 -17.84
C PRO A 122 -1.39 -22.46 -17.98
N ALA A 123 -0.47 -21.96 -18.81
CA ALA A 123 -0.32 -20.54 -19.08
C ALA A 123 -1.71 -19.92 -19.29
N ALA A 124 -2.07 -18.95 -18.45
CA ALA A 124 -3.31 -18.22 -18.63
C ALA A 124 -3.21 -17.49 -19.98
N ASN A 125 -4.04 -17.90 -20.94
CA ASN A 125 -4.15 -17.24 -22.24
C ASN A 125 -4.43 -15.74 -22.02
N ARG A 126 -3.62 -14.90 -22.66
CA ARG A 126 -3.86 -13.46 -22.82
C ARG A 126 -5.16 -13.21 -23.57
#